data_AF-A0A139SNP9-F1
#
_entry.id   AF-A0A139SNP9-F1
#
_cell.length_a   1.000
_cell.length_b   1.000
_cell.length_c   1.000
_cell.angle_alpha   90.00
_cell.angle_beta   90.00
_cell.angle_gamma   90.00
#
_symmetry.space_group_name_H-M   'P 1'
#
loop_
_entity.id
_entity.type
_entity.pdbx_description
1 polymer ?
#
loop_
_entity_poly.entity_id
_entity_poly.type
_entity_poly.pdbx_seq_one_letter_code
_entity_poly.pdbx_strand_id
1 'polypeptide(L)'
;MNFATGWGFGSIVGLAQSGKVDLEAAQVMGNRINGKATVAVAPNADVDYTLGFYGPNAEEVAGAVWTNDPALEGASEIGFGGKR
;
A
#
# COMPACT_ATOMS: atom_id res chain seq x y z
N MET A 1 -10.47 -0.11 -6.27
CA MET A 1 -10.64 1.34 -6.01
C MET A 1 -12.05 1.76 -6.34
N ASN A 2 -12.65 2.64 -5.54
CA ASN A 2 -13.96 3.21 -5.82
C ASN A 2 -13.87 4.75 -5.85
N PHE A 3 -13.84 5.33 -7.05
CA PHE A 3 -13.77 6.79 -7.23
C PHE A 3 -15.07 7.51 -6.86
N ALA A 4 -16.22 6.81 -6.88
CA ALA A 4 -17.49 7.43 -6.48
C ALA A 4 -17.57 7.66 -4.97
N THR A 5 -16.98 6.75 -4.19
CA THR A 5 -16.87 6.93 -2.72
C THR A 5 -15.58 7.62 -2.30
N GLY A 6 -14.56 7.64 -3.18
CA GLY A 6 -13.25 8.22 -2.87
C GLY A 6 -12.41 7.35 -1.94
N TRP A 7 -12.59 6.03 -1.96
CA TRP A 7 -11.84 5.09 -1.13
C TRP A 7 -11.09 4.03 -1.96
N GLY A 8 -9.89 3.69 -1.52
CA GLY A 8 -9.08 2.61 -2.08
C GLY A 8 -8.56 1.67 -0.99
N PHE A 9 -8.35 0.42 -1.37
CA PHE A 9 -7.75 -0.65 -0.58
C PHE A 9 -7.10 -1.65 -1.55
N GLY A 10 -6.25 -2.53 -1.05
CA GLY A 10 -5.56 -3.52 -1.87
C GLY A 10 -4.76 -4.51 -1.05
N SER A 11 -4.04 -5.40 -1.71
CA SER A 11 -3.07 -6.28 -1.05
C SER A 11 -1.88 -6.57 -1.96
N ILE A 12 -0.73 -6.80 -1.34
CA ILE A 12 0.49 -7.32 -1.97
C ILE A 12 0.70 -8.74 -1.44
N VAL A 13 0.86 -9.70 -2.34
CA VAL A 13 0.97 -11.13 -2.01
C VAL A 13 2.24 -11.73 -2.62
N GLY A 14 2.68 -12.87 -2.08
CA GLY A 14 3.85 -13.60 -2.61
C GLY A 14 5.19 -13.04 -2.15
N LEU A 15 5.22 -12.28 -1.05
CA LEU A 15 6.43 -11.70 -0.50
C LEU A 15 7.07 -12.70 0.46
N ALA A 16 8.33 -13.09 0.24
CA ALA A 16 8.98 -14.13 1.05
C ALA A 16 9.17 -13.70 2.52
N GLN A 17 9.47 -12.43 2.77
CA GLN A 17 9.83 -11.92 4.11
C GLN A 17 8.63 -11.39 4.90
N SER A 18 7.62 -10.85 4.23
CA SER A 18 6.44 -10.25 4.85
C SER A 18 5.14 -11.04 4.61
N GLY A 19 5.19 -12.07 3.75
CA GLY A 19 4.05 -12.91 3.39
C GLY A 19 3.02 -12.14 2.54
N LYS A 20 2.06 -11.53 3.24
CA LYS A 20 0.98 -10.71 2.69
C LYS A 20 0.97 -9.35 3.39
N VAL A 21 0.78 -8.31 2.61
CA VAL A 21 0.56 -6.95 3.09
C VAL A 21 -0.82 -6.50 2.64
N ASP A 22 -1.69 -6.17 3.58
CA ASP A 22 -3.01 -5.58 3.32
C ASP A 22 -2.90 -4.06 3.40
N LEU A 23 -3.25 -3.36 2.32
CA LEU A 23 -3.37 -1.90 2.29
C LEU A 23 -4.76 -1.54 2.78
N GLU A 24 -4.84 -0.99 4.00
CA GLU A 24 -6.12 -0.67 4.63
C GLU A 24 -6.86 0.40 3.84
N ALA A 25 -8.19 0.38 3.98
CA ALA A 25 -9.05 1.33 3.32
C ALA A 25 -8.68 2.75 3.73
N ALA A 26 -8.33 3.58 2.75
CA ALA A 26 -8.02 4.99 2.98
C ALA A 26 -8.62 5.87 1.87
N GLN A 27 -8.77 7.15 2.21
CA GLN A 27 -9.35 8.15 1.31
C GLN A 27 -8.38 8.55 0.20
N VAL A 28 -8.97 8.86 -0.96
CA VAL A 28 -8.28 9.41 -2.13
C VAL A 28 -8.20 10.92 -1.97
N MET A 29 -6.97 11.43 -1.95
CA MET A 29 -6.65 12.84 -1.76
C MET A 29 -5.94 13.36 -3.01
N GLY A 30 -6.70 13.92 -3.94
CA GLY A 30 -6.18 14.30 -5.27
C GLY A 30 -5.84 13.05 -6.09
N ASN A 31 -4.59 12.92 -6.52
CA ASN A 31 -4.09 11.76 -7.27
C ASN A 31 -3.32 10.75 -6.41
N ARG A 32 -3.58 10.69 -5.09
CA ARG A 32 -2.90 9.73 -4.20
C ARG A 32 -3.77 9.25 -3.06
N ILE A 33 -3.31 8.18 -2.41
CA ILE A 33 -3.79 7.66 -1.14
C ILE A 33 -2.59 7.58 -0.20
N ASN A 34 -2.77 8.03 1.03
CA ASN A 34 -1.88 7.73 2.15
C ASN A 34 -2.70 6.96 3.19
N GLY A 35 -2.20 5.83 3.67
CA GLY A 35 -2.94 5.00 4.60
C GLY A 35 -2.05 4.08 5.41
N LYS A 36 -2.69 3.25 6.24
CA LYS A 36 -2.05 2.22 7.04
C LYS A 36 -2.06 0.88 6.32
N ALA A 37 -1.10 0.03 6.63
CA ALA A 37 -1.06 -1.32 6.13
C ALA A 37 -0.90 -2.31 7.29
N THR A 38 -1.42 -3.52 7.10
CA THR A 38 -1.20 -4.63 8.01
C THR A 38 -0.29 -5.65 7.34
N VAL A 39 0.76 -6.09 8.04
CA VAL A 39 1.69 -7.11 7.57
C VAL A 39 1.42 -8.42 8.29
N ALA A 40 1.19 -9.51 7.55
CA ALA A 40 0.75 -10.78 8.13
C ALA A 40 1.69 -11.36 9.20
N VAL A 41 3.00 -11.18 9.04
CA VAL A 41 4.02 -11.69 9.99
C VAL A 41 4.24 -10.76 11.20
N ALA A 42 3.73 -9.53 11.15
CA ALA A 42 3.85 -8.53 12.21
C ALA A 42 2.59 -7.66 12.27
N PRO A 43 1.44 -8.21 12.70
CA PRO A 43 0.13 -7.55 12.59
C PRO A 43 -0.03 -6.30 13.46
N ASN A 44 0.87 -6.10 14.43
CA ASN A 44 0.87 -4.93 15.32
C ASN A 44 1.93 -3.89 14.92
N ALA A 45 2.66 -4.11 13.83
CA ALA A 45 3.68 -3.16 13.38
C ALA A 45 3.03 -1.88 12.86
N ASP A 46 3.67 -0.74 13.11
CA ASP A 46 3.24 0.52 12.52
C ASP A 46 3.77 0.61 11.08
N VAL A 47 2.86 0.44 10.13
CA VAL A 47 3.20 0.36 8.71
C VAL A 47 2.32 1.33 7.94
N ASP A 48 2.96 2.19 7.16
CA ASP A 48 2.31 3.17 6.31
C ASP A 48 2.46 2.79 4.84
N TYR A 49 1.56 3.29 4.00
CA TYR A 49 1.71 3.22 2.55
C TYR A 49 1.30 4.51 1.87
N THR A 50 1.87 4.71 0.69
CA THR A 50 1.43 5.70 -0.30
C THR A 50 1.16 5.00 -1.61
N LEU A 51 0.08 5.40 -2.26
CA LEU A 51 -0.28 4.96 -3.61
C LEU A 51 -0.62 6.17 -4.47
N GLY A 52 0.09 6.37 -5.57
CA GLY A 52 -0.18 7.42 -6.56
C GLY A 52 -0.91 6.89 -7.79
N PHE A 53 -1.71 7.76 -8.42
CA PHE A 53 -2.37 7.54 -9.71
C PHE A 53 -1.67 8.34 -10.80
N TYR A 54 -1.35 7.67 -11.91
CA TYR A 54 -0.57 8.21 -13.02
C TYR A 54 -1.27 7.98 -14.36
N GLY A 55 -0.93 8.84 -15.33
CA GLY A 55 -1.59 8.93 -16.63
C GLY A 55 -2.84 9.82 -16.61
N PRO A 56 -3.28 10.31 -17.79
CA PRO A 56 -4.36 11.30 -17.90
C PRO A 56 -5.69 10.84 -17.31
N ASN A 57 -5.92 9.53 -17.22
CA ASN A 57 -7.14 8.98 -16.64
C ASN A 57 -6.87 8.00 -15.50
N ALA A 58 -5.72 8.09 -14.81
CA ALA A 58 -5.30 7.13 -13.78
C ALA A 58 -5.19 5.69 -14.30
N GLU A 59 -4.48 5.51 -15.42
CA GLU A 59 -4.22 4.22 -16.03
C GLU A 59 -3.23 3.37 -15.21
N GLU A 60 -2.33 4.02 -14.49
CA GLU A 60 -1.26 3.36 -13.75
C GLU A 60 -1.30 3.75 -12.27
N VAL A 61 -0.85 2.82 -11.44
CA VAL A 61 -0.65 3.03 -10.00
C VAL A 61 0.76 2.63 -9.62
N ALA A 62 1.37 3.40 -8.73
CA ALA A 62 2.65 3.05 -8.14
C ALA A 62 2.73 3.60 -6.71
N GLY A 63 3.41 2.86 -5.84
CA GLY A 63 3.44 3.17 -4.43
C GLY A 63 4.51 2.39 -3.69
N ALA A 64 4.59 2.66 -2.40
CA ALA A 64 5.43 1.93 -1.49
C ALA A 64 4.72 1.76 -0.15
N VAL A 65 5.02 0.64 0.51
CA VAL A 65 4.75 0.41 1.92
C VAL A 65 6.06 0.61 2.66
N TRP A 66 6.06 1.32 3.78
CA TRP A 66 7.25 1.50 4.61
C TRP A 66 6.95 1.34 6.09
N THR A 67 7.96 0.93 6.83
CA THR A 67 7.90 0.78 8.29
C THR A 67 9.29 0.96 8.90
N ASN A 68 9.32 1.48 10.12
CA ASN A 68 10.51 1.49 10.97
C ASN A 68 10.43 0.44 12.09
N ASP A 69 9.46 -0.48 12.01
CA ASP A 69 9.28 -1.51 13.03
C ASP A 69 10.46 -2.51 12.98
N PRO A 70 11.18 -2.72 14.09
CA PRO A 70 12.30 -3.65 14.15
C PRO A 70 11.92 -5.11 13.79
N ALA A 71 10.66 -5.50 13.97
CA ALA A 71 10.17 -6.82 13.56
C ALA A 71 10.22 -7.03 12.03
N LEU A 72 10.37 -5.95 11.26
CA LEU A 72 10.37 -5.94 9.79
C LEU A 72 11.67 -5.38 9.19
N GLU A 73 12.81 -5.40 9.92
CA GLU A 73 14.11 -4.86 9.44
C GLU A 73 14.56 -5.35 8.05
N GLY A 74 14.12 -6.54 7.60
CA GLY A 74 14.42 -7.06 6.26
C GLY A 74 13.42 -6.68 5.16
N ALA A 75 12.34 -5.98 5.51
CA ALA A 75 11.24 -5.59 4.64
C ALA A 75 10.75 -4.16 4.97
N SER A 76 11.69 -3.27 5.33
CA SER A 76 11.40 -1.89 5.77
C SER A 76 10.74 -1.04 4.69
N GLU A 77 10.92 -1.40 3.42
CA GLU A 77 10.25 -0.77 2.29
C GLU A 77 9.89 -1.81 1.21
N ILE A 78 8.67 -1.73 0.69
CA ILE A 78 8.17 -2.58 -0.40
C ILE A 78 7.53 -1.69 -1.46
N GLY A 79 8.23 -1.52 -2.58
CA GLY A 79 7.71 -0.83 -3.76
C GLY A 79 6.75 -1.73 -4.55
N PHE A 80 5.68 -1.13 -5.08
CA PHE A 80 4.69 -1.83 -5.89
C PHE A 80 4.14 -0.94 -7.00
N GLY A 81 3.65 -1.58 -8.06
CA GLY A 81 3.03 -0.90 -9.18
C GLY A 81 2.04 -1.80 -9.91
N GLY A 82 1.14 -1.17 -10.65
CA GLY A 82 0.11 -1.86 -11.39
C GLY A 82 -0.47 -0.97 -12.48
N LYS A 83 -1.17 -1.61 -13.40
CA LYS A 83 -1.88 -0.96 -14.49
C LYS A 83 -3.28 -1.53 -14.57
N ARG A 84 -4.26 -0.69 -14.89
CA ARG A 84 -5.64 -1.13 -15.12
C ARG A 84 -5.86 -1.61 -16.55
#